data_AF-W7SD08-F1
#
_entry.id   AF-W7SD08-F1
#
_cell.length_a   1.000
_cell.length_b   1.000
_cell.length_c   1.000
_cell.angle_alpha   90.00
_cell.angle_beta   90.00
_cell.angle_gamma   90.00
#
_symmetry.space_group_name_H-M   'P 1'
#
loop_
_entity.id
_entity.type
_entity.pdbx_description
1 polymer ?
#
loop_
_entity_poly.entity_id
_entity_poly.type
_entity_poly.pdbx_seq_one_letter_code
_entity_poly.pdbx_strand_id
1 'polypeptide(L)'
;MTDVTARDRFLQSLVLARGDADQVGTRDREFVRALLDFGSETDGNTECVERVGLAVLPQLHGSGPAGFALRHSRIAVADVLNAAEGAPVPDQVTAEFPDVTQEDWDAVLQLATLILVAFQAPPSP
;
A
#
# COMPACT_ATOMS: atom_id res chain seq x y z
N MET A 1 4.24 -22.22 -21.58
CA MET A 1 4.80 -21.49 -20.44
C MET A 1 4.47 -20.04 -20.67
N THR A 2 3.42 -19.52 -20.04
CA THR A 2 3.02 -18.12 -20.21
C THR A 2 4.08 -17.27 -19.54
N ASP A 3 4.73 -16.39 -20.31
CA ASP A 3 5.66 -15.42 -19.75
C ASP A 3 4.87 -14.49 -18.83
N VAL A 4 5.15 -14.54 -17.52
CA VAL A 4 4.41 -13.75 -16.54
C VAL A 4 4.94 -12.32 -16.59
N THR A 5 4.10 -11.40 -17.05
CA THR A 5 4.50 -10.00 -17.24
C THR A 5 4.87 -9.34 -15.90
N ALA A 6 5.66 -8.26 -15.93
CA ALA A 6 5.97 -7.49 -14.72
C ALA A 6 4.70 -7.02 -13.99
N ARG A 7 3.66 -6.64 -14.75
CA ARG A 7 2.33 -6.30 -14.24
C ARG A 7 1.72 -7.44 -13.45
N ASP A 8 1.72 -8.66 -13.99
CA ASP A 8 1.07 -9.80 -13.34
C ASP A 8 1.81 -10.20 -12.06
N ARG A 9 3.16 -10.12 -12.06
CA ARG A 9 3.97 -10.32 -10.86
C ARG A 9 3.67 -9.27 -9.79
N PHE A 10 3.52 -8.01 -10.18
CA PHE A 10 3.15 -6.95 -9.25
C PHE A 10 1.77 -7.19 -8.64
N LEU A 11 0.75 -7.44 -9.46
CA LEU A 11 -0.60 -7.76 -8.98
C LEU A 11 -0.62 -8.98 -8.05
N GLN A 12 0.14 -10.03 -8.39
CA GLN A 12 0.26 -11.21 -7.55
C GLN A 12 0.91 -10.88 -6.19
N SER A 13 1.96 -10.05 -6.18
CA SER A 13 2.61 -9.62 -4.94
C SER A 13 1.66 -8.82 -4.02
N LEU A 14 0.77 -8.01 -4.60
CA LEU A 14 -0.27 -7.29 -3.86
C LEU A 14 -1.27 -8.26 -3.22
N VAL A 15 -1.72 -9.27 -3.96
CA VAL A 15 -2.63 -10.29 -3.41
C VAL A 15 -1.94 -11.09 -2.30
N LEU A 16 -0.64 -11.39 -2.44
CA LEU A 16 0.15 -12.10 -1.44
C LEU A 16 0.55 -11.23 -0.24
N ALA A 17 0.29 -9.92 -0.25
CA ALA A 17 0.46 -9.07 0.94
C ALA A 17 -0.32 -9.61 2.14
N ARG A 18 -1.44 -10.31 1.89
CA ARG A 18 -2.20 -11.05 2.89
C ARG A 18 -1.43 -12.25 3.45
N GLY A 19 -1.67 -12.57 4.72
CA GLY A 19 -1.23 -13.84 5.31
C GLY A 19 -0.33 -13.69 6.53
N ASP A 20 0.09 -14.84 7.07
CA ASP A 20 0.66 -14.96 8.41
C ASP A 20 1.99 -14.22 8.58
N ALA A 21 2.18 -13.69 9.79
CA ALA A 21 3.34 -12.88 10.19
C ALA A 21 4.70 -13.52 9.82
N ASP A 22 4.78 -14.85 9.88
CA ASP A 22 6.02 -15.62 9.71
C ASP A 22 6.69 -15.46 8.34
N GLN A 23 5.92 -15.11 7.29
CA GLN A 23 6.45 -14.97 5.94
C GLN A 23 6.54 -13.52 5.46
N VAL A 24 6.26 -12.53 6.32
CA VAL A 24 6.15 -11.12 5.90
C VAL A 24 7.42 -10.60 5.23
N GLY A 25 8.61 -10.97 5.72
CA GLY A 25 9.88 -10.49 5.17
C GLY A 25 10.21 -11.05 3.79
N THR A 26 9.78 -12.27 3.48
CA THR A 26 9.94 -12.82 2.12
C THR A 26 8.97 -12.15 1.16
N ARG A 27 7.71 -12.00 1.57
CA ARG A 27 6.67 -11.33 0.79
C ARG A 27 7.00 -9.86 0.52
N ASP A 28 7.59 -9.17 1.50
CA ASP A 28 8.09 -7.79 1.33
C ASP A 28 9.15 -7.72 0.22
N ARG A 29 10.14 -8.61 0.23
CA ARG A 29 11.18 -8.64 -0.83
C ARG A 29 10.58 -8.92 -2.21
N GLU A 30 9.62 -9.83 -2.28
CA GLU A 30 8.92 -10.15 -3.53
C GLU A 30 8.10 -8.96 -4.04
N PHE A 31 7.39 -8.28 -3.15
CA PHE A 31 6.67 -7.04 -3.44
C PHE A 31 7.60 -5.95 -3.96
N VAL A 32 8.70 -5.66 -3.26
CA VAL A 32 9.67 -4.62 -3.66
C VAL A 32 10.21 -4.90 -5.05
N ARG A 33 10.63 -6.13 -5.31
CA ARG A 33 11.13 -6.52 -6.63
C ARG A 33 10.06 -6.38 -7.71
N ALA A 34 8.84 -6.84 -7.44
CA ALA A 34 7.76 -6.77 -8.41
C ALA A 34 7.32 -5.32 -8.69
N LEU A 35 7.32 -4.45 -7.68
CA LEU A 35 7.04 -3.02 -7.83
C LEU A 35 8.09 -2.34 -8.71
N LEU A 36 9.38 -2.56 -8.43
CA LEU A 36 10.46 -1.96 -9.22
C LEU A 36 10.51 -2.50 -10.65
N ASP A 37 10.25 -3.78 -10.86
CA ASP A 37 10.15 -4.37 -12.20
C ASP A 37 8.96 -3.78 -13.00
N PHE A 38 7.85 -3.45 -12.34
CA PHE A 38 6.65 -2.90 -12.98
C PHE A 38 6.72 -1.38 -13.19
N GLY A 39 7.07 -0.64 -12.13
CA GLY A 39 7.14 0.81 -12.11
C GLY A 39 8.44 1.39 -12.67
N SER A 40 9.41 0.53 -13.00
CA SER A 40 10.82 0.87 -13.27
C SER A 40 11.57 1.36 -12.03
N GLU A 41 12.87 1.09 -12.00
CA GLU A 41 13.80 1.58 -10.98
C GLU A 41 14.13 3.07 -11.16
N THR A 42 13.10 3.92 -11.03
CA THR A 42 13.31 5.36 -10.91
C THR A 42 13.69 5.72 -9.48
N ASP A 43 14.40 6.83 -9.28
CA ASP A 43 14.78 7.30 -7.93
C ASP A 43 13.55 7.40 -7.01
N GLY A 44 12.42 7.89 -7.52
CA GLY A 44 11.17 8.00 -6.77
C GLY A 44 10.59 6.65 -6.31
N ASN A 45 10.66 5.62 -7.17
CA ASN A 45 10.17 4.29 -6.80
C ASN A 45 11.10 3.58 -5.82
N THR A 46 12.41 3.75 -5.98
CA THR A 46 13.43 3.24 -5.04
C THR A 46 13.23 3.88 -3.67
N GLU A 47 13.09 5.20 -3.62
CA GLU A 47 12.79 5.96 -2.41
C GLU A 47 11.46 5.57 -1.74
N CYS A 48 10.47 5.17 -2.53
CA CYS A 48 9.18 4.69 -2.03
C CYS A 48 9.35 3.35 -1.31
N VAL A 49 10.00 2.36 -1.94
CA VAL A 49 10.18 1.03 -1.33
C VAL A 49 11.14 1.04 -0.14
N GLU A 50 11.99 2.04 0.00
CA GLU A 50 12.81 2.29 1.19
C GLU A 50 12.00 2.82 2.39
N ARG A 51 10.84 3.45 2.14
CA ARG A 51 9.99 4.05 3.18
C ARG A 51 8.76 3.22 3.50
N VAL A 52 8.23 2.50 2.51
CA VAL A 52 7.00 1.71 2.60
C VAL A 52 7.29 0.26 2.19
N GLY A 53 6.70 -0.69 2.92
CA GLY A 53 6.80 -2.11 2.62
C GLY A 53 5.76 -2.92 3.37
N LEU A 54 5.89 -4.25 3.33
CA LEU A 54 5.06 -5.14 4.13
C LEU A 54 5.68 -5.34 5.53
N ALA A 55 4.84 -5.21 6.56
CA ALA A 55 5.22 -5.46 7.94
C ALA A 55 4.07 -6.09 8.73
N VAL A 56 4.42 -6.74 9.84
CA VAL A 56 3.43 -7.13 10.86
C VAL A 56 2.97 -5.87 11.58
N LEU A 57 1.68 -5.58 11.48
CA LEU A 57 1.08 -4.41 12.09
C LEU A 57 0.90 -4.63 13.60
N PRO A 58 1.15 -3.61 14.44
CA PRO A 58 0.91 -3.71 15.87
C PRO A 58 -0.60 -3.80 16.16
N GLN A 59 -0.99 -4.67 17.09
CA GLN A 59 -2.34 -4.67 17.69
C GLN A 59 -2.25 -4.46 19.20
N LEU A 60 -3.34 -3.96 19.80
CA LEU A 60 -3.48 -3.75 21.25
C LEU A 60 -3.09 -4.99 22.08
N HIS A 61 -3.33 -6.19 21.54
CA HIS A 61 -3.01 -7.47 22.18
C HIS A 61 -2.31 -8.43 21.21
N GLY A 62 -1.00 -8.25 21.01
CA GLY A 62 -0.15 -9.18 20.26
C GLY A 62 0.20 -8.71 18.84
N SER A 63 0.67 -9.65 18.03
CA SER A 63 1.04 -9.41 16.63
C SER A 63 -0.22 -9.36 15.76
N GLY A 64 -0.44 -8.25 15.06
CA GLY A 64 -1.53 -8.10 14.11
C GLY A 64 -1.28 -8.77 12.76
N PRO A 65 -2.19 -8.58 11.78
CA PRO A 65 -1.98 -9.08 10.42
C PRO A 65 -0.77 -8.42 9.77
N ALA A 66 -0.27 -9.06 8.72
CA ALA A 66 0.65 -8.41 7.79
C ALA A 66 -0.10 -7.36 6.96
N GLY A 67 0.55 -6.23 6.68
CA GLY A 67 -0.01 -5.15 5.87
C GLY A 67 1.06 -4.18 5.39
N PHE A 68 0.65 -3.26 4.50
CA PHE A 68 1.52 -2.17 4.07
C PHE A 68 1.71 -1.15 5.20
N ALA A 69 2.97 -0.85 5.50
CA ALA A 69 3.34 0.02 6.60
C ALA A 69 4.55 0.89 6.27
N LEU A 70 4.67 2.00 7.00
CA LEU A 70 5.89 2.78 7.06
C LEU A 70 6.98 1.95 7.73
N ARG A 71 8.11 1.72 7.05
CA ARG A 71 9.18 0.83 7.55
C ARG A 71 9.73 1.25 8.90
N HIS A 72 9.84 2.56 9.15
CA HIS A 72 10.47 3.10 10.34
C HIS A 72 9.58 3.02 11.60
N SER A 73 8.26 3.10 11.44
CA SER A 73 7.31 3.23 12.57
C SER A 73 6.28 2.10 12.64
N ARG A 74 6.18 1.28 11.58
CA ARG A 74 5.14 0.25 11.41
C ARG A 74 3.70 0.79 11.49
N ILE A 75 3.52 2.09 11.26
CA ILE A 75 2.19 2.70 11.07
C ILE A 75 1.63 2.17 9.76
N ALA A 76 0.40 1.68 9.77
CA ALA A 76 -0.24 1.18 8.56
C ALA A 76 -0.48 2.31 7.56
N VAL A 77 -0.21 2.05 6.27
CA VAL A 77 -0.45 3.04 5.21
C VAL A 77 -1.94 3.42 5.14
N ALA A 78 -2.82 2.45 5.37
CA ALA A 78 -4.26 2.68 5.46
C ALA A 78 -4.62 3.71 6.55
N ASP A 79 -3.98 3.65 7.72
CA ASP A 79 -4.24 4.60 8.81
C ASP A 79 -3.78 6.02 8.45
N VAL A 80 -2.66 6.15 7.73
CA VAL A 80 -2.18 7.45 7.23
C VAL A 80 -3.16 8.06 6.24
N LEU A 81 -3.66 7.28 5.28
CA LEU A 81 -4.63 7.75 4.29
C LEU A 81 -5.98 8.07 4.93
N ASN A 82 -6.44 7.23 5.85
CA ASN A 82 -7.65 7.48 6.62
C ASN A 82 -7.55 8.77 7.45
N ALA A 83 -6.38 9.06 8.03
CA ALA A 83 -6.14 10.30 8.76
C ALA A 83 -6.11 11.55 7.86
N ALA A 84 -5.87 11.38 6.55
CA ALA A 84 -5.93 12.45 5.56
C ALA A 84 -7.35 12.69 5.03
N GLU A 85 -8.30 11.79 5.29
CA GLU A 85 -9.71 11.97 4.89
C GLU A 85 -10.30 13.21 5.57
N GLY A 86 -10.96 14.07 4.79
CA GLY A 86 -11.46 15.37 5.25
C GLY A 86 -10.38 16.47 5.35
N ALA A 87 -9.12 16.17 5.04
CA ALA A 87 -8.10 17.20 4.87
C ALA A 87 -8.36 17.98 3.56
N PRO A 88 -8.03 19.29 3.52
CA PRO A 88 -8.16 20.07 2.29
C PRO A 88 -7.38 19.45 1.13
N VAL A 89 -7.94 19.53 -0.08
CA VAL A 89 -7.22 19.17 -1.31
C VAL A 89 -5.88 19.91 -1.36
N PRO A 90 -4.73 19.23 -1.54
CA PRO A 90 -3.44 19.91 -1.62
C PRO A 90 -3.37 20.86 -2.81
N ASP A 91 -2.76 22.05 -2.64
CA ASP A 91 -2.65 23.08 -3.69
C ASP A 91 -2.10 22.53 -5.01
N GLN A 92 -1.13 21.61 -4.93
CA GLN A 92 -0.55 20.97 -6.11
C GLN A 92 -1.56 20.10 -6.87
N VAL A 93 -2.42 19.38 -6.16
CA VAL A 93 -3.49 18.58 -6.77
C VAL A 93 -4.51 19.49 -7.43
N THR A 94 -4.89 20.60 -6.79
CA THR A 94 -5.79 21.60 -7.41
C THR A 94 -5.16 22.26 -8.64
N ALA A 95 -3.85 22.53 -8.63
CA ALA A 95 -3.16 23.11 -9.77
C ALA A 95 -3.08 22.15 -10.98
N GLU A 96 -2.91 20.85 -10.73
CA GLU A 96 -2.81 19.83 -11.78
C GLU A 96 -4.20 19.32 -12.25
N PHE A 97 -5.16 19.21 -11.33
CA PHE A 97 -6.51 18.70 -11.55
C PHE A 97 -7.55 19.70 -11.00
N PRO A 98 -7.80 20.82 -11.69
CA PRO A 98 -8.64 21.92 -11.18
C PRO A 98 -10.12 21.55 -10.98
N ASP A 99 -10.58 20.46 -11.61
CA ASP A 99 -11.95 19.98 -11.49
C ASP A 99 -12.14 19.02 -10.30
N VAL A 100 -11.07 18.63 -9.59
CA VAL A 100 -11.16 17.77 -8.40
C VAL A 100 -11.77 18.56 -7.25
N THR A 101 -12.97 18.13 -6.84
CA THR A 101 -13.64 18.70 -5.67
C THR A 101 -13.12 18.09 -4.38
N GLN A 102 -13.48 18.69 -3.24
CA GLN A 102 -13.22 18.09 -1.93
C GLN A 102 -13.87 16.71 -1.79
N GLU A 103 -15.09 16.53 -2.33
CA GLU A 103 -15.80 15.25 -2.29
C GLU A 103 -15.07 14.17 -3.10
N ASP A 104 -14.51 14.53 -4.27
CA ASP A 104 -13.70 13.61 -5.07
C ASP A 104 -12.40 13.22 -4.34
N TRP A 105 -11.74 14.19 -3.70
CA TRP A 105 -10.52 13.94 -2.94
C TRP A 105 -10.76 12.97 -1.78
N ASP A 106 -11.81 13.21 -1.00
CA ASP A 106 -12.20 12.32 0.09
C ASP A 106 -12.54 10.92 -0.43
N ALA A 107 -13.27 10.82 -1.56
CA ALA A 107 -13.59 9.56 -2.20
C ALA A 107 -12.35 8.77 -2.68
N VAL A 108 -11.34 9.46 -3.22
CA VAL A 108 -10.07 8.84 -3.64
C VAL A 108 -9.31 8.28 -2.44
N LEU A 109 -9.18 9.06 -1.37
CA LEU A 109 -8.53 8.61 -0.14
C LEU A 109 -9.27 7.44 0.50
N GLN A 110 -10.60 7.49 0.51
CA GLN A 110 -11.44 6.42 1.04
C GLN A 110 -11.30 5.12 0.22
N LEU A 111 -11.34 5.21 -1.12
CA LEU A 111 -11.14 4.06 -1.99
C LEU A 111 -9.75 3.42 -1.77
N ALA A 112 -8.69 4.23 -1.73
CA ALA A 112 -7.34 3.76 -1.49
C ALA A 112 -7.21 3.08 -0.11
N THR A 113 -7.82 3.66 0.91
CA THR A 113 -7.89 3.09 2.27
C THR A 113 -8.58 1.73 2.26
N LEU A 114 -9.76 1.63 1.63
CA LEU A 114 -10.52 0.37 1.56
C LEU A 114 -9.77 -0.73 0.82
N ILE A 115 -9.05 -0.42 -0.26
CA ILE A 115 -8.20 -1.37 -0.98
C ILE A 115 -7.08 -1.89 -0.05
N LEU A 116 -6.41 -1.01 0.67
CA LEU A 116 -5.33 -1.39 1.60
C LEU A 116 -5.85 -2.20 2.79
N VAL A 117 -7.02 -1.85 3.34
CA VAL A 117 -7.69 -2.61 4.41
C VAL A 117 -8.10 -3.99 3.91
N ALA A 118 -8.60 -4.11 2.68
CA ALA A 118 -8.97 -5.40 2.09
C ALA A 118 -7.78 -6.38 1.99
N PHE A 119 -6.56 -5.88 1.78
CA PHE A 119 -5.35 -6.70 1.79
C PHE A 119 -4.92 -7.17 3.20
N GLN A 120 -5.34 -6.44 4.24
CA GLN A 120 -5.01 -6.72 5.65
C GLN A 120 -6.08 -7.59 6.33
N ALA A 121 -7.29 -7.63 5.77
CA ALA A 121 -8.39 -8.38 6.34
C ALA A 121 -8.08 -9.89 6.37
N PRO A 122 -8.44 -10.59 7.46
CA PRO A 122 -8.37 -12.05 7.47
C PRO A 122 -9.27 -12.61 6.35
N PRO A 123 -8.94 -13.78 5.77
CA PRO A 123 -9.81 -14.42 4.82
C PRO A 123 -11.21 -14.61 5.42
N SER A 124 -12.26 -14.21 4.69
CA SER A 124 -13.63 -14.58 5.05
C SER A 124 -13.73 -16.10 5.21
N PRO A 125 -14.49 -16.60 6.20
CA PRO A 125 -14.68 -18.02 6.43
C PRO A 125 -15.34 -18.74 5.24
#